data_AF-A0A1G5X6G5-F1
#
_entry.id   AF-A0A1G5X6G5-F1
#
_cell.length_a   1.000
_cell.length_b   1.000
_cell.length_c   1.000
_cell.angle_alpha   90.00
_cell.angle_beta   90.00
_cell.angle_gamma   90.00
#
_symmetry.space_group_name_H-M   'P 1'
#
loop_
_entity.id
_entity.type
_entity.pdbx_description
1 polymer ?
#
loop_
_entity_poly.entity_id
_entity_poly.type
_entity_poly.pdbx_seq_one_letter_code
_entity_poly.pdbx_strand_id
1 'polypeptide(L)'
;MTRACLLGVLAGRPMRGRGWIKALRQDEARQVRARIAELERDLMAATPQGRHRRFEAGHELRNAKFRLERLEECIAQIPERAEH
;
A
#
# COMPACT_ATOMS: atom_id res chain seq x y z
N MET A 1 -15.41 2.39 2.33
CA MET A 1 -14.72 2.98 3.51
C MET A 1 -14.09 1.84 4.28
N THR A 2 -12.78 1.63 4.15
CA THR A 2 -12.05 0.51 4.76
C THR A 2 -12.06 0.60 6.29
N ARG A 3 -12.01 -0.54 6.99
CA ARG A 3 -12.17 -0.67 8.45
C ARG A 3 -11.24 0.22 9.29
N ALA A 4 -10.11 0.68 8.73
CA ALA A 4 -9.21 1.67 9.33
C ALA A 4 -9.83 3.08 9.46
N CYS A 5 -10.76 3.47 8.56
CA CYS A 5 -11.48 4.74 8.65
C CYS A 5 -12.37 4.81 9.91
N LEU A 6 -12.97 3.70 10.33
CA LEU A 6 -13.89 3.65 11.47
C LEU A 6 -13.17 3.79 12.81
N LEU A 7 -11.96 3.25 12.94
CA LEU A 7 -11.15 3.36 14.16
C LEU A 7 -10.67 4.80 14.43
N GLY A 8 -10.46 5.60 13.39
CA GLY A 8 -10.00 6.99 13.53
C GLY A 8 -11.09 8.01 13.91
N VAL A 9 -12.37 7.70 13.65
CA VAL A 9 -13.49 8.63 13.91
C VAL A 9 -13.89 8.65 15.39
N LEU A 10 -13.65 7.55 16.12
CA LEU A 10 -14.02 7.43 17.54
C LEU A 10 -13.14 8.25 18.50
N ALA A 11 -12.07 8.88 18.02
CA ALA A 11 -11.10 9.64 18.85
C ALA A 11 -11.18 11.17 18.71
N GLY A 12 -12.28 11.73 18.19
CA GLY A 12 -12.70 13.11 18.50
C GLY A 12 -11.79 14.28 18.06
N ARG A 13 -10.83 14.10 17.14
CA ARG A 13 -10.19 15.23 16.43
C ARG A 13 -10.05 14.92 14.93
N PRO A 14 -10.45 15.83 14.02
CA PRO A 14 -10.12 15.69 12.62
C PRO A 14 -8.59 15.78 12.51
N MET A 15 -7.91 14.70 12.15
CA MET A 15 -6.47 14.71 11.90
C MET A 15 -6.20 15.62 10.68
N ARG A 16 -6.10 16.93 10.90
CA ARG A 16 -5.60 17.91 9.92
C ARG A 16 -4.14 18.19 10.28
N GLY A 17 -3.21 17.67 9.48
CA GLY A 17 -1.76 17.87 9.62
C GLY A 17 -0.88 16.76 9.00
N ARG A 18 0.44 16.94 8.91
CA ARG A 18 1.37 15.98 8.25
C ARG A 18 1.23 14.52 8.72
N GLY A 19 0.81 14.28 9.96
CA GLY A 19 0.51 12.94 10.48
C GLY A 19 -0.64 12.21 9.77
N TRP A 20 -1.65 12.93 9.24
CA TRP A 20 -2.75 12.32 8.47
C TRP A 20 -2.26 11.79 7.13
N ILE A 21 -1.38 12.56 6.47
CA ILE A 21 -0.75 12.19 5.19
C ILE A 21 0.13 10.96 5.39
N LYS A 22 0.94 10.93 6.47
CA LYS A 22 1.78 9.77 6.80
C LYS A 22 0.94 8.51 7.02
N ALA A 23 -0.13 8.62 7.82
CA ALA A 23 -1.03 7.50 8.09
C ALA A 23 -1.73 6.98 6.82
N LEU A 24 -2.16 7.89 5.93
CA LEU A 24 -2.74 7.52 4.64
C LEU A 24 -1.74 6.75 3.76
N ARG A 25 -0.51 7.26 3.63
CA ARG A 25 0.53 6.59 2.83
C ARG A 25 0.95 5.24 3.41
N GLN A 26 0.99 5.12 4.75
CA GLN A 26 1.23 3.84 5.40
C GLN A 26 0.10 2.83 5.13
N ASP A 27 -1.16 3.28 5.11
CA ASP A 27 -2.27 2.41 4.74
C ASP A 27 -2.19 1.96 3.28
N GLU A 28 -1.88 2.88 2.37
CA GLU A 28 -1.64 2.57 0.96
C GLU A 28 -0.51 1.55 0.80
N ALA A 29 0.62 1.74 1.49
CA ALA A 29 1.74 0.80 1.45
C ALA A 29 1.33 -0.60 1.96
N ARG A 30 0.51 -0.69 3.02
CA ARG A 30 -0.04 -1.98 3.47
C ARG A 30 -0.89 -2.66 2.41
N GLN A 31 -1.75 -1.92 1.73
CA GLN A 31 -2.59 -2.46 0.65
C GLN A 31 -1.74 -2.95 -0.52
N VAL A 32 -0.71 -2.19 -0.91
CA VAL A 32 0.21 -2.59 -1.98
C VAL A 32 1.01 -3.84 -1.61
N ARG A 33 1.48 -3.97 -0.36
CA ARG A 33 2.14 -5.21 0.12
C ARG A 33 1.21 -6.42 0.04
N ALA A 34 -0.06 -6.26 0.44
CA ALA A 34 -1.04 -7.34 0.34
C ALA A 34 -1.25 -7.75 -1.13
N ARG A 35 -1.35 -6.78 -2.05
CA ARG A 35 -1.50 -7.04 -3.48
C ARG A 35 -0.27 -7.74 -4.09
N ILE A 36 0.94 -7.35 -3.69
CA ILE A 36 2.18 -8.04 -4.09
C ILE A 36 2.12 -9.50 -3.66
N ALA A 37 1.76 -9.79 -2.41
CA ALA A 37 1.68 -11.15 -1.90
C ALA A 37 0.61 -11.99 -2.63
N GLU A 38 -0.52 -11.38 -3.02
CA GLU A 38 -1.51 -12.04 -3.88
C GLU A 38 -0.95 -12.37 -5.27
N LEU A 39 -0.34 -11.40 -5.95
CA LEU A 39 0.24 -11.60 -7.28
C LEU A 39 1.35 -12.64 -7.28
N GLU A 40 2.20 -12.66 -6.25
CA GLU A 40 3.24 -13.67 -6.08
C GLU A 40 2.65 -15.06 -5.87
N ARG A 41 1.60 -15.18 -5.04
CA ARG A 41 0.88 -16.46 -4.88
C ARG A 41 0.20 -16.92 -6.17
N ASP A 42 -0.43 -16.01 -6.89
CA ASP A 42 -1.08 -16.31 -8.16
C ASP A 42 -0.05 -16.82 -9.17
N LEU A 43 1.11 -16.18 -9.28
CA LEU A 43 2.18 -16.62 -10.18
C LEU A 43 2.80 -17.97 -9.77
N MET A 44 2.86 -18.27 -8.47
CA MET A 44 3.33 -19.57 -7.95
C MET A 44 2.26 -20.68 -8.04
N ALA A 45 0.98 -20.33 -8.18
CA ALA A 45 -0.08 -21.32 -8.21
C ALA A 45 0.11 -22.24 -9.42
N ALA A 46 0.20 -23.55 -9.15
CA ALA A 46 0.31 -24.60 -10.18
C ALA A 46 -0.91 -24.70 -11.12
N THR A 47 -1.89 -23.82 -10.95
CA THR A 47 -3.05 -23.70 -11.82
C THR A 47 -2.62 -23.37 -13.26
N PRO A 48 -3.30 -23.91 -14.29
CA PRO A 48 -3.07 -23.54 -15.66
C PRO A 48 -3.60 -22.12 -15.91
N GLN A 49 -2.84 -21.13 -15.50
CA GLN A 49 -3.06 -19.75 -15.92
C GLN A 49 -2.54 -19.63 -17.35
N GLY A 50 -3.36 -19.09 -18.25
CA GLY A 50 -2.93 -18.80 -19.61
C GLY A 50 -1.69 -17.89 -19.62
N ARG A 51 -0.84 -18.05 -20.63
CA ARG A 51 0.41 -17.27 -20.82
C ARG A 51 0.17 -15.77 -20.71
N HIS A 52 -0.95 -15.29 -21.26
CA HIS A 52 -1.35 -13.88 -21.20
C HIS A 52 -1.59 -13.41 -19.77
N ARG A 53 -2.37 -14.16 -18.98
CA ARG A 53 -2.67 -13.83 -17.58
C ARG A 53 -1.42 -13.81 -16.70
N ARG A 54 -0.46 -14.72 -16.94
CA ARG A 54 0.84 -14.71 -16.23
C ARG A 54 1.67 -13.48 -16.60
N PHE A 55 1.66 -13.08 -17.87
CA PHE A 55 2.35 -11.88 -18.31
C PHE A 55 1.75 -10.62 -17.68
N GLU A 56 0.42 -10.51 -17.66
CA GLU A 56 -0.29 -9.42 -16.99
C GLU A 56 0.00 -9.38 -15.49
N ALA A 57 -0.09 -10.52 -14.80
CA ALA A 57 0.21 -10.62 -13.37
C ALA A 57 1.68 -10.25 -13.07
N GLY A 58 2.62 -10.66 -13.92
CA GLY A 58 4.03 -10.27 -13.79
C GLY A 58 4.26 -8.78 -14.03
N HIS A 59 3.58 -8.19 -15.01
CA HIS A 59 3.63 -6.75 -15.28
C HIS A 59 3.02 -5.95 -14.11
N GLU A 60 1.88 -6.38 -13.60
CA GLU A 60 1.24 -5.78 -12.43
C GLU A 60 2.13 -5.90 -11.19
N LEU A 61 2.78 -7.04 -10.98
CA LEU A 61 3.69 -7.25 -9.87
C LEU A 61 4.87 -6.28 -9.91
N ARG A 62 5.47 -6.08 -11.10
CA ARG A 62 6.56 -5.11 -11.29
C ARG A 62 6.10 -3.70 -10.91
N ASN A 63 4.93 -3.29 -11.37
CA ASN A 63 4.39 -1.96 -11.09
C ASN A 63 4.04 -1.78 -9.61
N ALA A 64 3.49 -2.81 -8.97
CA ALA A 64 3.16 -2.80 -7.55
C ALA A 64 4.43 -2.66 -6.68
N LYS A 65 5.51 -3.38 -7.01
CA LYS A 65 6.81 -3.27 -6.34
C LYS A 65 7.40 -1.86 -6.49
N PHE A 66 7.39 -1.31 -7.70
CA PHE A 66 7.86 0.06 -7.93
C PHE A 66 7.03 1.09 -7.15
N ARG A 67 5.70 0.95 -7.14
CA ARG A 67 4.81 1.83 -6.36
C ARG A 67 5.09 1.72 -4.86
N LEU A 68 5.35 0.52 -4.35
CA LEU A 68 5.68 0.32 -2.93
C LEU A 68 6.96 1.08 -2.56
N GLU A 69 8.02 0.95 -3.36
CA GLU A 69 9.29 1.65 -3.15
C GLU A 69 9.09 3.18 -3.11
N ARG A 70 8.32 3.73 -4.06
CA ARG A 70 7.97 5.16 -4.07
C ARG A 70 7.19 5.58 -2.82
N LEU A 71 6.28 4.73 -2.35
CA LEU A 71 5.52 5.00 -1.12
C LEU A 71 6.40 4.96 0.12
N GLU A 72 7.31 4.00 0.22
CA GLU A 72 8.25 3.88 1.33
C GLU A 72 9.18 5.10 1.40
N GLU A 73 9.71 5.55 0.25
CA GLU A 73 10.49 6.79 0.19
C GLU A 73 9.67 8.03 0.57
N CYS A 74 8.41 8.11 0.13
CA CYS A 74 7.52 9.21 0.50
C CYS A 74 7.26 9.23 2.01
N ILE A 75 6.98 8.06 2.61
CA ILE A 75 6.74 7.92 4.06
C ILE A 75 7.99 8.32 4.85
N ALA A 76 9.18 7.92 4.40
CA ALA A 76 10.45 8.25 5.05
C ALA A 76 10.72 9.77 5.07
N GLN A 77 10.28 10.49 4.03
CA GLN A 77 10.43 11.95 3.93
C GLN A 77 9.40 12.74 4.75
N ILE A 78 8.36 12.10 5.30
CA ILE A 78 7.38 12.79 6.17
C ILE A 78 7.91 12.80 7.60
N PRO A 79 8.36 13.96 8.13
CA PRO A 79 8.90 14.04 9.48
C PRO A 79 7.83 13.69 10.52
N GLU A 80 8.21 12.95 11.57
CA GLU A 80 7.30 12.55 12.66
C GLU A 80 6.92 13.70 13.57
N ARG A 81 7.75 14.74 13.62
CA ARG A 81 7.53 15.94 14.40
C ARG A 81 7.95 17.16 13.59
N ALA A 82 7.13 18.19 13.60
CA ALA A 82 7.66 19.54 13.46
C ALA A 82 8.41 19.78 14.76
N GLU A 83 9.71 19.56 14.78
CA GLU A 83 10.52 20.08 15.88
C GLU A 83 10.71 21.58 15.63
N HIS A 84 10.62 22.31 16.73
CA HIS A 84 10.40 23.76 16.82
C HIS A 84 11.56 24.58 16.25
#